data_AF-A0A2E8DDR6-F1
#
_entry.id   AF-A0A2E8DDR6-F1
#
_cell.length_a   1.000
_cell.length_b   1.000
_cell.length_c   1.000
_cell.angle_alpha   90.00
_cell.angle_beta   90.00
_cell.angle_gamma   90.00
#
_symmetry.space_group_name_H-M   'P 1'
#
loop_
_entity.id
_entity.type
_entity.pdbx_description
1 polymer ?
#
loop_
_entity_poly.entity_id
_entity_poly.type
_entity_poly.pdbx_seq_one_letter_code
_entity_poly.pdbx_strand_id
1 'polypeptide(L)'
;MSGGRQGPDGIAIVDKEAGWTSHDVVARARGVLGTRKVGHSGTLDPDATGVLVLGVGRATRLLRFLTLLPKTYTCQILLGTETSTLDASGEVTAEHDMSAVSFEEVVAVTAGLVGEISQVPPMVSAIKVDGRRLYEIAREGGEVKRAARSVTVHRFDVSETDDPGIYEALVECSSGTYVRSLAADLGTALGGGAHLDGLRRLSVGPFRDAEATSVEGIDLLPMAEAFRGGERVVVDEDVAGDVAHGRVMDLDRLGVGGTGPWPVHTADGSLIAVYEPHRDRAKPAVVLVG
;
A
#
# COMPACT_ATOMS: atom_id res chain seq x y z
N MET A 1 25.52 0.84 30.46
CA MET A 1 24.44 0.15 29.73
C MET A 1 23.19 1.00 29.84
N SER A 2 22.88 1.76 28.79
CA SER A 2 21.71 2.64 28.75
C SER A 2 20.49 1.76 28.54
N GLY A 3 19.66 1.60 29.58
CA GLY A 3 18.33 1.03 29.47
C GLY A 3 17.51 1.94 28.56
N GLY A 4 17.47 1.63 27.27
CA GLY A 4 16.70 2.38 26.29
C GLY A 4 15.23 2.34 26.71
N ARG A 5 14.62 3.52 26.90
CA ARG A 5 13.17 3.66 26.95
C ARG A 5 12.59 2.84 25.79
N GLN A 6 11.79 1.81 26.08
CA GLN A 6 10.94 1.18 25.07
C GLN A 6 10.06 2.31 24.52
N GLY A 7 10.31 2.70 23.27
CA GLY A 7 9.47 3.67 22.56
C GLY A 7 8.06 3.10 22.35
N PRO A 8 7.11 3.93 21.91
CA PRO A 8 5.75 3.45 21.70
C PRO A 8 5.72 2.37 20.61
N ASP A 9 4.81 1.43 20.75
CA ASP A 9 4.53 0.38 19.76
C ASP A 9 3.09 0.50 19.29
N GLY A 10 2.86 0.48 17.99
CA GLY A 10 1.50 0.58 17.47
C GLY A 10 1.44 0.83 15.97
N ILE A 11 0.22 0.97 15.49
CA ILE A 11 -0.11 1.34 14.11
C ILE A 11 -0.62 2.77 14.11
N ALA A 12 -0.15 3.59 13.18
CA ALA A 12 -0.68 4.94 12.97
C ALA A 12 -1.26 5.04 11.55
N ILE A 13 -2.41 5.68 11.42
CA ILE A 13 -3.05 5.95 10.14
C ILE A 13 -2.88 7.44 9.87
N VAL A 14 -1.99 7.78 8.93
CA VAL A 14 -1.65 9.17 8.65
C VAL A 14 -2.27 9.59 7.32
N ASP A 15 -2.91 10.76 7.27
CA ASP A 15 -3.27 11.41 6.02
C ASP A 15 -2.03 12.14 5.49
N LYS A 16 -1.42 11.60 4.43
CA LYS A 16 -0.24 12.19 3.81
C LYS A 16 -0.66 13.39 2.98
N GLU A 17 -0.03 14.54 3.26
CA GLU A 17 -0.17 15.76 2.47
C GLU A 17 0.59 15.68 1.13
N ALA A 18 0.17 16.51 0.16
CA ALA A 18 0.88 16.66 -1.12
C ALA A 18 2.26 17.31 -0.91
N GLY A 19 3.21 17.04 -1.81
CA GLY A 19 4.58 17.53 -1.75
C GLY A 19 5.49 16.79 -0.74
N TRP A 20 4.94 15.95 0.13
CA TRP A 20 5.72 15.12 1.06
C TRP A 20 5.99 13.75 0.46
N THR A 21 7.23 13.26 0.51
CA THR A 21 7.47 11.84 0.25
C THR A 21 6.94 11.01 1.43
N SER A 22 6.65 9.73 1.18
CA SER A 22 6.31 8.80 2.28
C SER A 22 7.43 8.67 3.31
N HIS A 23 8.69 8.92 2.92
CA HIS A 23 9.83 8.90 3.84
C HIS A 23 9.91 10.16 4.69
N ASP A 24 9.47 11.32 4.17
CA ASP A 24 9.39 12.56 4.94
C ASP A 24 8.37 12.42 6.07
N VAL A 25 7.21 11.80 5.79
CA VAL A 25 6.22 11.47 6.83
C VAL A 25 6.83 10.57 7.90
N VAL A 26 7.56 9.52 7.51
CA VAL A 26 8.26 8.64 8.46
C VAL A 26 9.28 9.44 9.29
N ALA A 27 10.06 10.32 8.66
CA ALA A 27 11.05 11.14 9.35
C ALA A 27 10.40 12.08 10.36
N ARG A 28 9.27 12.69 10.01
CA ARG A 28 8.50 13.56 10.89
C ARG A 28 7.85 12.79 12.04
N ALA A 29 7.22 11.66 11.75
CA ALA A 29 6.63 10.77 12.75
C ALA A 29 7.65 10.29 13.80
N ARG A 30 8.91 10.02 13.41
CA ARG A 30 9.98 9.69 14.36
C ARG A 30 10.22 10.78 15.40
N GLY A 31 10.14 12.04 14.98
CA GLY A 31 10.27 13.20 15.86
C GLY A 31 9.07 13.32 16.81
N VAL A 32 7.85 13.25 16.26
CA VAL A 32 6.59 13.36 17.02
C VAL A 32 6.47 12.24 18.07
N LEU A 33 6.81 11.01 17.70
CA LEU A 33 6.66 9.82 18.57
C LEU A 33 7.89 9.54 19.44
N GLY A 34 8.98 10.31 19.31
CA GLY A 34 10.19 10.13 20.09
C GLY A 34 10.90 8.78 19.89
N THR A 35 10.74 8.14 18.72
CA THR A 35 11.35 6.84 18.40
C THR A 35 11.92 6.80 16.99
N ARG A 36 13.03 6.09 16.80
CA ARG A 36 13.64 5.90 15.48
C ARG A 36 12.98 4.78 14.67
N LYS A 37 12.25 3.88 15.34
CA LYS A 37 11.71 2.66 14.74
C LYS A 37 10.33 2.93 14.16
N VAL A 38 10.30 3.51 12.97
CA VAL A 38 9.08 3.81 12.21
C VAL A 38 9.29 3.41 10.74
N GLY A 39 8.27 2.83 10.13
CA GLY A 39 8.19 2.53 8.68
C GLY A 39 6.75 2.56 8.18
N HIS A 40 6.54 2.40 6.87
CA HIS A 40 5.20 2.47 6.24
C HIS A 40 4.85 1.19 5.47
N SER A 41 3.57 0.95 5.21
CA SER A 41 3.07 -0.25 4.49
C SER A 41 2.85 -0.05 2.99
N GLY A 42 3.17 1.11 2.44
CA GLY A 42 3.08 1.31 0.99
C GLY A 42 3.37 2.75 0.61
N THR A 43 4.35 2.93 -0.26
CA THR A 43 4.74 4.26 -0.75
C THR A 43 3.57 4.92 -1.49
N LEU A 44 3.32 6.18 -1.18
CA LEU A 44 2.65 7.14 -2.04
C LEU A 44 3.69 8.04 -2.70
N ASP A 45 3.44 8.37 -3.96
CA ASP A 45 4.20 9.37 -4.71
C ASP A 45 4.11 10.74 -4.00
N PRO A 46 5.07 11.66 -4.21
CA PRO A 46 5.14 12.92 -3.48
C PRO A 46 3.84 13.74 -3.55
N ASP A 47 3.23 13.85 -4.73
CA ASP A 47 2.03 14.65 -4.95
C ASP A 47 0.72 13.89 -4.66
N ALA A 48 0.79 12.56 -4.55
CA ALA A 48 -0.36 11.77 -4.13
C ALA A 48 -0.69 12.03 -2.65
N THR A 49 -1.96 12.03 -2.25
CA THR A 49 -2.37 12.26 -0.85
C THR A 49 -3.06 11.05 -0.24
N GLY A 50 -3.46 11.13 1.03
CA GLY A 50 -4.33 10.15 1.66
C GLY A 50 -3.62 9.15 2.55
N VAL A 51 -4.29 8.04 2.81
CA VAL A 51 -3.95 7.07 3.86
C VAL A 51 -2.54 6.51 3.68
N LEU A 52 -1.67 6.72 4.67
CA LEU A 52 -0.37 6.10 4.82
C LEU A 52 -0.30 5.40 6.18
N VAL A 53 -0.36 4.07 6.16
CA VAL A 53 -0.28 3.27 7.39
C VAL A 53 1.17 3.13 7.83
N LEU A 54 1.46 3.57 9.04
CA LEU A 54 2.77 3.48 9.69
C LEU A 54 2.78 2.38 10.75
N GLY A 55 3.89 1.66 10.81
CA GLY A 55 4.23 0.77 11.92
C GLY A 55 5.26 1.44 12.80
N VAL A 56 5.03 1.44 14.11
CA VAL A 56 5.88 2.08 15.11
C VAL A 56 6.39 1.03 16.10
N GLY A 57 7.68 1.10 16.42
CA GLY A 57 8.31 0.19 17.35
C GLY A 57 8.29 -1.26 16.83
N ARG A 58 7.85 -2.21 17.65
CA ARG A 58 7.70 -3.63 17.28
C ARG A 58 6.71 -3.84 16.13
N ALA A 59 5.73 -2.93 15.95
CA ALA A 59 4.75 -3.00 14.88
C ALA A 59 5.35 -2.81 13.47
N THR A 60 6.58 -2.29 13.33
CA THR A 60 7.25 -2.26 12.01
C THR A 60 7.39 -3.65 11.39
N ARG A 61 7.42 -4.71 12.21
CA ARG A 61 7.50 -6.11 11.75
C ARG A 61 6.19 -6.60 11.13
N LEU A 62 5.07 -5.93 11.43
CA LEU A 62 3.74 -6.24 10.89
C LEU A 62 3.50 -5.62 9.52
N LEU A 63 4.32 -4.63 9.12
CA LEU A 63 4.19 -3.94 7.83
C LEU A 63 4.22 -4.88 6.62
N ARG A 64 4.88 -6.05 6.72
CA ARG A 64 4.89 -7.06 5.66
C ARG A 64 3.51 -7.61 5.32
N PHE A 65 2.60 -7.65 6.29
CA PHE A 65 1.22 -8.10 6.08
C PHE A 65 0.36 -6.95 5.55
N LEU A 66 0.50 -5.77 6.15
CA LEU A 66 -0.24 -4.56 5.76
C LEU A 66 0.07 -4.11 4.33
N THR A 67 1.31 -4.35 3.87
CA THR A 67 1.72 -4.04 2.49
C THR A 67 0.94 -4.83 1.45
N LEU A 68 0.44 -6.01 1.80
CA LEU A 68 -0.27 -6.91 0.87
C LEU A 68 -1.76 -6.62 0.77
N LEU A 69 -2.32 -5.82 1.69
CA LEU A 69 -3.74 -5.48 1.68
C LEU A 69 -4.17 -4.82 0.35
N PRO A 70 -5.43 -4.91 -0.07
CA PRO A 70 -5.92 -4.11 -1.21
C PRO A 70 -5.87 -2.62 -0.87
N LYS A 71 -5.92 -1.77 -1.90
CA LYS A 71 -5.94 -0.32 -1.77
C LYS A 71 -7.08 0.26 -2.59
N THR A 72 -7.71 1.30 -2.06
CA THR A 72 -8.71 2.08 -2.78
C THR A 72 -8.19 3.50 -3.00
N TYR A 73 -8.34 4.00 -4.22
CA TYR A 73 -7.92 5.33 -4.63
C TYR A 73 -9.08 6.09 -5.29
N THR A 74 -9.08 7.40 -5.15
CA THR A 74 -9.74 8.31 -6.08
C THR A 74 -8.67 9.08 -6.85
N CYS A 75 -8.90 9.34 -8.14
CA CYS A 75 -7.96 10.05 -8.99
C CYS A 75 -8.65 10.81 -10.12
N GLN A 76 -7.90 11.74 -10.73
CA GLN A 76 -8.27 12.39 -11.98
C GLN A 76 -7.35 11.90 -13.09
N ILE A 77 -7.95 11.54 -14.22
CA ILE A 77 -7.26 11.07 -15.42
C ILE A 77 -7.48 12.09 -16.52
N LEU A 78 -6.39 12.61 -17.09
CA LEU A 78 -6.42 13.55 -18.20
C LEU A 78 -6.08 12.81 -19.49
N LEU A 79 -7.00 12.80 -20.45
CA LEU A 79 -6.80 12.26 -21.80
C LEU A 79 -6.14 13.30 -22.71
N GLY A 80 -5.41 12.82 -23.71
CA GLY A 80 -4.80 13.63 -24.76
C GLY A 80 -3.33 13.96 -24.52
N THR A 81 -2.79 13.71 -23.32
CA THR A 81 -1.41 14.06 -22.99
C THR A 81 -0.70 12.92 -22.28
N GLU A 82 0.48 12.55 -22.78
CA GLU A 82 1.40 11.62 -22.12
C GLU A 82 2.51 12.39 -21.40
N THR A 83 2.94 11.89 -20.25
CA THR A 83 4.07 12.45 -19.50
C THR A 83 5.11 11.40 -19.16
N SER A 84 6.36 11.83 -19.00
CA SER A 84 7.50 10.94 -18.72
C SER A 84 7.37 10.13 -17.42
N THR A 85 6.53 10.57 -16.48
CA THR A 85 6.26 9.92 -15.18
C THR A 85 4.87 9.30 -15.09
N LEU A 86 4.04 9.42 -16.13
CA LEU A 86 2.63 9.00 -16.17
C LEU A 86 1.74 9.73 -15.15
N ASP A 87 2.21 10.89 -14.67
CA ASP A 87 1.46 11.84 -13.84
C ASP A 87 1.81 13.28 -14.22
N ALA A 88 1.07 14.25 -13.66
CA ALA A 88 1.25 15.68 -13.94
C ALA A 88 2.62 16.24 -13.51
N SER A 89 3.44 15.49 -12.75
CA SER A 89 4.78 15.95 -12.35
C SER A 89 5.85 15.76 -13.44
N GLY A 90 5.53 14.99 -14.48
CA GLY A 90 6.42 14.68 -15.59
C GLY A 90 6.42 15.73 -16.70
N GLU A 91 7.41 15.63 -17.58
CA GLU A 91 7.45 16.42 -18.81
C GLU A 91 6.50 15.79 -19.85
N VAL A 92 5.80 16.63 -20.61
CA VAL A 92 4.95 16.18 -21.73
C VAL A 92 5.82 15.51 -22.79
N THR A 93 5.49 14.28 -23.15
CA THR A 93 6.21 13.49 -24.17
C THR A 93 5.43 13.34 -25.47
N ALA A 94 4.11 13.44 -25.42
CA ALA A 94 3.23 13.39 -26.59
C ALA A 94 1.89 14.06 -26.29
N GLU A 95 1.27 14.59 -27.35
CA GLU A 95 -0.08 15.15 -27.34
C GLU A 95 -0.91 14.48 -28.43
N HIS A 96 -2.20 14.28 -28.15
CA HIS A 96 -3.16 13.56 -28.98
C HIS A 96 -4.48 14.31 -29.01
N ASP A 97 -5.08 14.44 -30.19
CA ASP A 97 -6.47 14.91 -30.28
C ASP A 97 -7.42 13.77 -29.90
N MET A 98 -7.94 13.83 -28.67
CA MET A 98 -8.91 12.88 -28.12
C MET A 98 -10.28 13.53 -27.90
N SER A 99 -10.55 14.66 -28.54
CA SER A 99 -11.81 15.41 -28.38
C SER A 99 -13.05 14.64 -28.87
N ALA A 100 -12.86 13.64 -29.73
CA ALA A 100 -13.91 12.77 -30.24
C ALA A 100 -14.24 11.57 -29.33
N VAL A 101 -13.45 11.32 -28.28
CA VAL A 101 -13.68 10.20 -27.36
C VAL A 101 -14.92 10.48 -26.52
N SER A 102 -15.90 9.58 -26.61
CA SER A 102 -17.13 9.62 -25.82
C SER A 102 -16.93 9.01 -24.43
N PHE A 103 -17.76 9.43 -23.47
CA PHE A 103 -17.76 8.83 -22.14
C PHE A 103 -18.11 7.33 -22.18
N GLU A 104 -19.01 6.91 -23.08
CA GLU A 104 -19.34 5.49 -23.28
C GLU A 104 -18.13 4.66 -23.70
N GLU A 105 -17.24 5.20 -24.55
CA GLU A 105 -15.99 4.54 -24.92
C GLU A 105 -15.04 4.43 -23.72
N VAL A 106 -14.93 5.48 -22.90
CA VAL A 106 -14.12 5.44 -21.67
C VAL A 106 -14.62 4.35 -20.73
N VAL A 107 -15.93 4.28 -20.48
CA VAL A 107 -16.55 3.23 -19.64
C VAL A 107 -16.31 1.83 -20.21
N ALA A 108 -16.42 1.67 -21.53
CA ALA A 108 -16.20 0.38 -22.17
C ALA A 108 -14.74 -0.09 -22.05
N VAL A 109 -13.77 0.83 -22.23
CA VAL A 109 -12.35 0.52 -22.12
C VAL A 109 -11.93 0.24 -20.67
N THR A 110 -12.42 1.01 -19.70
CA THR A 110 -12.09 0.77 -18.28
C THR A 110 -12.59 -0.58 -17.79
N ALA A 111 -13.75 -1.04 -18.28
CA ALA A 111 -14.24 -2.39 -17.98
C ALA A 111 -13.27 -3.50 -18.40
N GLY A 112 -12.50 -3.29 -19.48
CA GLY A 112 -11.45 -4.21 -19.93
C GLY A 112 -10.18 -4.20 -19.08
N LEU A 113 -10.02 -3.21 -18.20
CA LEU A 113 -8.89 -3.08 -17.26
C LEU A 113 -9.22 -3.66 -15.87
N VAL A 114 -10.45 -4.14 -15.66
CA VAL A 114 -10.88 -4.82 -14.43
C VAL A 114 -10.56 -6.32 -14.51
N GLY A 115 -10.08 -6.88 -13.40
CA GLY A 115 -9.67 -8.27 -13.29
C GLY A 115 -8.17 -8.43 -13.11
N GLU A 116 -7.65 -9.62 -13.42
CA GLU A 116 -6.20 -9.89 -13.38
C GLU A 116 -5.54 -9.33 -14.65
N ILE A 117 -4.60 -8.42 -14.47
CA ILE A 117 -3.88 -7.76 -15.55
C ILE A 117 -2.37 -7.83 -15.34
N SER A 118 -1.61 -7.66 -16.41
CA SER A 118 -0.16 -7.66 -16.39
C SER A 118 0.37 -6.24 -16.54
N GLN A 119 0.89 -5.64 -15.46
CA GLN A 119 1.49 -4.31 -15.50
C GLN A 119 3.01 -4.37 -15.55
N VAL A 120 3.61 -3.58 -16.44
CA VAL A 120 5.04 -3.24 -16.36
C VAL A 120 5.17 -2.04 -15.42
N PRO A 121 5.88 -2.17 -14.29
CA PRO A 121 6.06 -1.04 -13.39
C PRO A 121 6.73 0.16 -14.10
N PRO A 122 6.35 1.40 -13.77
CA PRO A 122 6.97 2.58 -14.35
C PRO A 122 8.45 2.70 -13.93
N MET A 123 9.25 3.38 -14.77
CA MET A 123 10.65 3.71 -14.45
C MET A 123 10.75 4.55 -13.17
N VAL A 124 9.82 5.50 -12.96
CA VAL A 124 9.76 6.29 -11.73
C VAL A 124 9.00 5.52 -10.66
N SER A 125 9.69 4.53 -10.07
CA SER A 125 9.13 3.72 -8.98
C SER A 125 10.16 3.33 -7.92
N ALA A 126 9.67 2.95 -6.75
CA ALA A 126 10.50 2.48 -5.64
C ALA A 126 11.02 1.04 -5.83
N ILE A 127 10.82 0.36 -6.95
CA ILE A 127 11.33 -1.02 -7.13
C ILE A 127 12.86 -0.99 -7.20
N LYS A 128 13.53 -2.01 -6.64
CA LYS A 128 14.97 -2.21 -6.82
C LYS A 128 15.26 -3.19 -7.95
N VAL A 129 16.20 -2.83 -8.81
CA VAL A 129 16.82 -3.71 -9.81
C VAL A 129 18.33 -3.59 -9.66
N ASP A 130 19.02 -4.73 -9.55
CA ASP A 130 20.47 -4.80 -9.34
C ASP A 130 20.98 -3.90 -8.19
N GLY A 131 20.22 -3.85 -7.10
CA GLY A 131 20.54 -3.11 -5.88
C GLY A 131 20.17 -1.63 -5.89
N ARG A 132 19.85 -1.04 -7.04
CA ARG A 132 19.49 0.38 -7.22
C ARG A 132 17.99 0.58 -7.39
N ARG A 133 17.42 1.71 -6.96
CA ARG A 133 15.98 1.99 -7.14
C ARG A 133 15.72 2.51 -8.55
N LEU A 134 14.59 2.14 -9.16
CA LEU A 134 14.28 2.55 -10.53
C LEU A 134 14.17 4.08 -10.68
N TYR A 135 13.61 4.79 -9.70
CA TYR A 135 13.57 6.26 -9.74
C TYR A 135 14.98 6.91 -9.73
N GLU A 136 15.99 6.26 -9.12
CA GLU A 136 17.37 6.77 -9.13
C GLU A 136 17.96 6.64 -10.53
N ILE A 137 17.71 5.50 -11.19
CA ILE A 137 18.16 5.24 -12.55
C ILE A 137 17.47 6.19 -13.55
N ALA A 138 16.15 6.38 -13.40
CA ALA A 138 15.38 7.28 -14.27
C ALA A 138 15.85 8.74 -14.17
N ARG A 139 16.17 9.22 -12.96
CA ARG A 139 16.73 10.57 -12.74
C ARG A 139 18.09 10.78 -13.39
N GLU A 140 18.85 9.71 -13.59
CA GLU A 140 20.12 9.75 -14.32
C GLU A 140 19.95 9.57 -15.84
N GLY A 141 18.71 9.56 -16.34
CA GLY A 141 18.37 9.33 -17.74
C GLY A 141 18.53 7.87 -18.18
N GLY A 142 18.70 6.94 -17.24
CA GLY A 142 18.85 5.52 -17.54
C GLY A 142 17.52 4.82 -17.73
N GLU A 143 17.51 3.77 -18.55
CA GLU A 143 16.37 2.87 -18.73
C GLU A 143 16.78 1.42 -18.45
N VAL A 144 15.91 0.67 -17.78
CA VAL A 144 16.11 -0.75 -17.50
C VAL A 144 14.87 -1.51 -17.95
N LYS A 145 15.04 -2.70 -18.54
CA LYS A 145 13.90 -3.57 -18.85
C LYS A 145 13.30 -4.11 -17.55
N ARG A 146 12.00 -3.89 -17.34
CA ARG A 146 11.26 -4.35 -16.16
C ARG A 146 10.38 -5.54 -16.54
N ALA A 147 10.38 -6.58 -15.70
CA ALA A 147 9.44 -7.68 -15.86
C ALA A 147 8.03 -7.21 -15.47
N ALA A 148 7.04 -7.60 -16.28
CA ALA A 148 5.64 -7.37 -15.94
C ALA A 148 5.26 -8.20 -14.71
N ARG A 149 4.28 -7.70 -13.95
CA ARG A 149 3.77 -8.33 -12.73
C ARG A 149 2.26 -8.44 -12.84
N SER A 150 1.74 -9.58 -12.39
CA SER A 150 0.30 -9.76 -12.25
C SER A 150 -0.20 -8.91 -11.07
N VAL A 151 -1.25 -8.13 -11.33
CA VAL A 151 -2.00 -7.36 -10.34
C VAL A 151 -3.49 -7.55 -10.63
N THR A 152 -4.33 -7.33 -9.62
CA THR A 152 -5.79 -7.41 -9.78
C THR A 152 -6.40 -6.04 -9.57
N VAL A 153 -7.15 -5.56 -10.56
CA VAL A 153 -8.04 -4.42 -10.42
C VAL A 153 -9.41 -4.97 -10.06
N HIS A 154 -9.85 -4.72 -8.84
CA HIS A 154 -11.15 -5.19 -8.32
C HIS A 154 -12.30 -4.30 -8.79
N ARG A 155 -12.04 -3.00 -8.94
CA ARG A 155 -13.01 -1.99 -9.39
C ARG A 155 -12.29 -0.85 -10.09
N PHE A 156 -12.86 -0.35 -11.18
CA PHE A 156 -12.38 0.83 -11.89
C PHE A 156 -13.59 1.57 -12.47
N ASP A 157 -14.17 2.43 -11.65
CA ASP A 157 -15.33 3.23 -12.05
C ASP A 157 -14.85 4.62 -12.47
N VAL A 158 -15.49 5.18 -13.49
CA VAL A 158 -15.20 6.52 -14.01
C VAL A 158 -16.45 7.38 -14.05
N SER A 159 -16.27 8.69 -13.92
CA SER A 159 -17.30 9.70 -14.10
C SER A 159 -16.74 10.91 -14.85
N GLU A 160 -17.61 11.57 -15.61
CA GLU A 160 -17.28 12.84 -16.26
C GLU A 160 -17.05 13.94 -15.22
N THR A 161 -16.26 14.94 -15.62
CA THR A 161 -16.10 16.19 -14.89
C THR A 161 -16.65 17.35 -15.73
N ASP A 162 -16.64 18.57 -15.19
CA ASP A 162 -16.99 19.76 -15.96
C ASP A 162 -15.94 20.12 -17.04
N ASP A 163 -14.74 19.54 -16.96
CA ASP A 163 -13.63 19.75 -17.89
C ASP A 163 -13.55 18.59 -18.91
N PRO A 164 -13.84 18.83 -20.20
CA PRO A 164 -13.80 17.78 -21.22
C PRO A 164 -12.42 17.12 -21.31
N GLY A 165 -12.41 15.79 -21.36
CA GLY A 165 -11.17 15.00 -21.41
C GLY A 165 -10.55 14.72 -20.03
N ILE A 166 -11.11 15.26 -18.95
CA ILE A 166 -10.75 14.91 -17.57
C ILE A 166 -11.85 14.06 -16.95
N TYR A 167 -11.45 12.91 -16.41
CA TYR A 167 -12.35 11.96 -15.77
C TYR A 167 -11.95 11.74 -14.32
N GLU A 168 -12.95 11.75 -13.43
CA GLU A 168 -12.78 11.23 -12.09
C GLU A 168 -12.86 9.71 -12.10
N ALA A 169 -12.06 9.05 -11.27
CA ALA A 169 -12.03 7.60 -11.18
C ALA A 169 -11.92 7.10 -9.75
N LEU A 170 -12.65 6.02 -9.45
CA LEU A 170 -12.51 5.24 -8.23
C LEU A 170 -11.88 3.88 -8.58
N VAL A 171 -10.71 3.59 -8.00
CA VAL A 171 -9.95 2.37 -8.27
C VAL A 171 -9.76 1.56 -7.00
N GLU A 172 -10.20 0.31 -6.99
CA GLU A 172 -9.86 -0.67 -5.96
C GLU A 172 -8.96 -1.74 -6.57
N CYS A 173 -7.79 -1.99 -5.98
CA CYS A 173 -6.80 -2.87 -6.57
C CYS A 173 -5.93 -3.59 -5.53
N SER A 174 -5.29 -4.67 -5.97
CA SER A 174 -4.32 -5.42 -5.18
C SER A 174 -3.08 -4.58 -4.89
N SER A 175 -2.28 -4.98 -3.90
CA SER A 175 -0.98 -4.37 -3.64
C SER A 175 -0.06 -4.42 -4.86
N GLY A 176 0.71 -3.36 -5.09
CA GLY A 176 1.69 -3.29 -6.18
C GLY A 176 1.15 -2.79 -7.52
N THR A 177 -0.15 -2.52 -7.61
CA THR A 177 -0.78 -1.86 -8.77
C THR A 177 -0.33 -0.40 -8.86
N TYR A 178 0.03 0.05 -10.06
CA TYR A 178 0.34 1.44 -10.35
C TYR A 178 -0.88 2.10 -11.01
N VAL A 179 -1.57 2.98 -10.29
CA VAL A 179 -2.74 3.71 -10.82
C VAL A 179 -2.33 4.62 -11.99
N ARG A 180 -1.11 5.16 -11.96
CA ARG A 180 -0.52 5.92 -13.09
C ARG A 180 -0.43 5.10 -14.37
N SER A 181 -0.05 3.83 -14.24
CA SER A 181 -0.05 2.92 -15.39
C SER A 181 -1.46 2.61 -15.87
N LEU A 182 -2.45 2.46 -14.98
CA LEU A 182 -3.85 2.29 -15.39
C LEU A 182 -4.38 3.47 -16.21
N ALA A 183 -4.04 4.71 -15.83
CA ALA A 183 -4.39 5.89 -16.59
C ALA A 183 -3.76 5.87 -17.99
N ALA A 184 -2.47 5.57 -18.09
CA ALA A 184 -1.77 5.47 -19.38
C ALA A 184 -2.32 4.32 -20.26
N ASP A 185 -2.63 3.17 -19.65
CA ASP A 185 -3.22 2.01 -20.33
C ASP A 185 -4.61 2.36 -20.90
N LEU A 186 -5.42 3.11 -20.14
CA LEU A 186 -6.71 3.64 -20.60
C LEU A 186 -6.54 4.55 -21.83
N GLY A 187 -5.64 5.54 -21.76
CA GLY A 187 -5.37 6.44 -22.89
C GLY A 187 -4.91 5.69 -24.15
N THR A 188 -4.01 4.72 -23.97
CA THR A 188 -3.50 3.87 -25.05
C THR A 188 -4.63 3.05 -25.69
N ALA A 189 -5.49 2.45 -24.88
CA ALA A 189 -6.59 1.62 -25.36
C ALA A 189 -7.69 2.42 -26.06
N LEU A 190 -7.81 3.71 -25.75
CA LEU A 190 -8.66 4.67 -26.47
C LEU A 190 -8.01 5.23 -27.76
N GLY A 191 -6.78 4.80 -28.08
CA GLY A 191 -6.07 5.18 -29.31
C GLY A 191 -5.24 6.47 -29.21
N GLY A 192 -5.00 6.97 -28.00
CA GLY A 192 -4.15 8.15 -27.74
C GLY A 192 -3.29 7.96 -26.51
N GLY A 193 -3.28 8.94 -25.61
CA GLY A 193 -2.46 8.94 -24.41
C GLY A 193 -3.16 9.61 -23.23
N ALA A 194 -2.73 9.29 -22.01
CA ALA A 194 -3.30 9.85 -20.80
C ALA A 194 -2.30 9.78 -19.63
N HIS A 195 -2.54 10.59 -18.61
CA HIS A 195 -1.79 10.56 -17.35
C HIS A 195 -2.69 10.85 -16.15
N LEU A 196 -2.18 10.58 -14.94
CA LEU A 196 -2.86 11.04 -13.72
C LEU A 196 -2.59 12.50 -13.43
N ASP A 197 -3.66 13.27 -13.24
CA ASP A 197 -3.57 14.67 -12.81
C ASP A 197 -3.62 14.81 -11.28
N GLY A 198 -4.32 13.90 -10.60
CA GLY A 198 -4.39 13.87 -9.13
C GLY A 198 -4.64 12.47 -8.60
N LEU A 199 -4.12 12.16 -7.41
CA LEU A 199 -4.28 10.85 -6.78
C LEU A 199 -4.43 10.98 -5.26
N ARG A 200 -5.49 10.38 -4.70
CA ARG A 200 -5.68 10.23 -3.25
C ARG A 200 -5.97 8.78 -2.90
N ARG A 201 -5.20 8.21 -1.98
CA ARG A 201 -5.49 6.88 -1.40
C ARG A 201 -6.52 7.00 -0.29
N LEU A 202 -7.71 6.49 -0.53
CA LEU A 202 -8.81 6.47 0.43
C LEU A 202 -8.65 5.38 1.48
N SER A 203 -7.99 4.25 1.13
CA SER A 203 -7.83 3.15 2.06
C SER A 203 -6.61 2.25 1.80
N VAL A 204 -6.22 1.53 2.84
CA VAL A 204 -5.33 0.36 2.82
C VAL A 204 -6.04 -0.77 3.56
N GLY A 205 -6.66 -1.69 2.83
CA GLY A 205 -7.51 -2.74 3.40
C GLY A 205 -8.59 -2.14 4.29
N PRO A 206 -8.65 -2.52 5.59
CA PRO A 206 -9.66 -1.97 6.48
C PRO A 206 -9.35 -0.52 6.90
N PHE A 207 -8.13 -0.02 6.68
CA PHE A 207 -7.71 1.32 7.13
C PHE A 207 -8.18 2.42 6.19
N ARG A 208 -8.94 3.39 6.69
CA ARG A 208 -9.65 4.40 5.87
C ARG A 208 -9.20 5.82 6.18
N ASP A 209 -9.49 6.75 5.28
CA ASP A 209 -9.18 8.17 5.42
C ASP A 209 -9.95 8.83 6.58
N ALA A 210 -11.17 8.37 6.87
CA ALA A 210 -11.98 8.90 7.98
C ALA A 210 -11.36 8.75 9.39
N GLU A 211 -10.40 7.85 9.57
CA GLU A 211 -9.63 7.68 10.82
C GLU A 211 -8.21 8.23 10.71
N ALA A 212 -7.81 8.74 9.54
CA ALA A 212 -6.46 9.21 9.31
C ALA A 212 -6.24 10.56 9.99
N THR A 213 -5.13 10.70 10.71
CA THR A 213 -4.75 11.94 11.38
C THR A 213 -3.62 12.63 10.60
N SER A 214 -3.39 13.92 10.85
CA SER A 214 -2.15 14.54 10.40
C SER A 214 -0.94 13.90 11.09
N VAL A 215 0.24 14.04 10.49
CA VAL A 215 1.50 13.53 11.07
C VAL A 215 1.85 14.20 12.41
N GLU A 216 1.29 15.37 12.70
CA GLU A 216 1.49 16.10 13.96
C GLU A 216 0.62 15.56 15.09
N GLY A 217 -0.57 15.08 14.76
CA GLY A 217 -1.57 14.58 15.71
C GLY A 217 -1.69 13.06 15.68
N ILE A 218 -0.57 12.34 15.51
CA ILE A 218 -0.59 10.87 15.41
C ILE A 218 -1.25 10.27 16.65
N ASP A 219 -2.32 9.52 16.41
CA ASP A 219 -2.86 8.56 17.37
C ASP A 219 -2.29 7.16 17.08
N LEU A 220 -1.93 6.43 18.14
CA LEU A 220 -1.36 5.10 18.02
C LEU A 220 -2.37 4.03 18.41
N LEU A 221 -2.80 3.29 17.41
CA LEU A 221 -3.61 2.11 17.57
C LEU A 221 -2.77 0.95 18.14
N PRO A 222 -3.36 0.10 18.99
CA PRO A 222 -2.71 -1.13 19.45
C PRO A 222 -2.25 -2.02 18.28
N MET A 223 -1.15 -2.76 18.46
CA MET A 223 -0.64 -3.66 17.41
C MET A 223 -1.67 -4.70 16.92
N ALA A 224 -2.62 -5.08 17.79
CA ALA A 224 -3.73 -5.97 17.44
C ALA A 224 -4.58 -5.44 16.27
N GLU A 225 -4.70 -4.12 16.12
CA GLU A 225 -5.47 -3.50 15.03
C GLU A 225 -4.89 -3.78 13.64
N ALA A 226 -3.63 -4.21 13.54
CA ALA A 226 -3.02 -4.61 12.26
C ALA A 226 -3.79 -5.74 11.54
N PHE A 227 -4.57 -6.54 12.26
CA PHE A 227 -5.37 -7.64 11.72
C PHE A 227 -6.87 -7.47 11.99
N ARG A 228 -7.34 -6.24 12.20
CA ARG A 228 -8.76 -5.97 12.46
C ARG A 228 -9.65 -6.52 11.34
N GLY A 229 -10.75 -7.15 11.73
CA GLY A 229 -11.68 -7.84 10.82
C GLY A 229 -11.19 -9.19 10.29
N GLY A 230 -9.98 -9.63 10.65
CA GLY A 230 -9.45 -10.95 10.31
C GLY A 230 -9.68 -12.02 11.39
N GLU A 231 -9.16 -13.22 11.13
CA GLU A 231 -9.11 -14.31 12.11
C GLU A 231 -8.26 -13.91 13.32
N ARG A 232 -8.73 -14.25 14.51
CA ARG A 232 -8.03 -14.01 15.78
C ARG A 232 -7.87 -15.33 16.53
N VAL A 233 -6.63 -15.74 16.75
CA VAL A 233 -6.30 -16.96 17.48
C VAL A 233 -5.98 -16.60 18.92
N VAL A 234 -6.83 -16.99 19.86
CA VAL A 234 -6.62 -16.74 21.29
C VAL A 234 -6.06 -17.99 21.94
N VAL A 235 -4.94 -17.86 22.63
CA VAL A 235 -4.23 -18.97 23.27
C VAL A 235 -4.18 -18.81 24.78
N ASP A 236 -4.04 -19.94 25.49
CA ASP A 236 -3.81 -19.96 26.93
C ASP A 236 -2.36 -19.58 27.31
N GLU A 237 -2.07 -19.56 28.60
CA GLU A 237 -0.77 -19.15 29.13
C GLU A 237 0.38 -20.12 28.77
N ASP A 238 0.11 -21.42 28.67
CA ASP A 238 1.11 -22.43 28.28
C ASP A 238 1.54 -22.21 26.82
N VAL A 239 0.56 -22.11 25.94
CA VAL A 239 0.80 -21.87 24.51
C VAL A 239 1.39 -20.47 24.29
N ALA A 240 0.95 -19.44 25.03
CA ALA A 240 1.54 -18.11 24.97
C ALA A 240 3.03 -18.12 25.36
N GLY A 241 3.41 -18.91 26.37
CA GLY A 241 4.81 -19.12 26.76
C GLY A 241 5.64 -19.74 25.63
N ASP A 242 5.12 -20.77 24.97
CA ASP A 242 5.79 -21.39 23.82
C ASP A 242 5.91 -20.44 22.61
N VAL A 243 4.87 -19.65 22.37
CA VAL A 243 4.84 -18.61 21.33
C VAL A 243 5.90 -17.54 21.58
N ALA A 244 6.08 -17.11 22.83
CA ALA A 244 7.08 -16.11 23.20
C ALA A 244 8.52 -16.54 22.88
N HIS A 245 8.79 -17.84 22.92
CA HIS A 245 10.08 -18.42 22.57
C HIS A 245 10.21 -18.75 21.08
N GLY A 246 9.21 -18.43 20.26
CA GLY A 246 9.23 -18.64 18.81
C GLY A 246 9.23 -20.11 18.39
N ARG A 247 8.55 -20.98 19.15
CA ARG A 247 8.46 -22.41 18.81
C ARG A 247 7.61 -22.65 17.57
N VAL A 248 8.02 -23.63 16.76
CA VAL A 248 7.16 -24.19 15.71
C VAL A 248 6.15 -25.13 16.38
N MET A 249 4.87 -25.00 16.05
CA MET A 249 3.79 -25.71 16.74
C MET A 249 2.93 -26.50 15.75
N ASP A 250 2.38 -27.62 16.22
CA ASP A 250 1.34 -28.34 15.48
C ASP A 250 0.08 -27.47 15.36
N LEU A 251 -0.63 -27.57 14.24
CA LEU A 251 -1.81 -26.73 13.94
C LEU A 251 -2.89 -26.86 15.01
N ASP A 252 -3.18 -28.08 15.45
CA ASP A 252 -4.17 -28.37 16.50
C ASP A 252 -3.79 -27.75 17.85
N ARG A 253 -2.49 -27.72 18.18
CA ARG A 253 -2.02 -27.13 19.44
C ARG A 253 -2.15 -25.61 19.42
N LEU A 254 -1.91 -24.98 18.27
CA LEU A 254 -2.13 -23.55 18.11
C LEU A 254 -3.63 -23.21 17.92
N GLY A 255 -4.48 -24.21 17.63
CA GLY A 255 -5.91 -24.05 17.40
C GLY A 255 -6.24 -23.43 16.05
N VAL A 256 -5.44 -23.71 15.02
CA VAL A 256 -5.55 -23.06 13.70
C VAL A 256 -5.76 -24.06 12.56
N GLY A 257 -6.34 -23.58 11.47
CA GLY A 257 -6.46 -24.30 10.20
C GLY A 257 -6.37 -23.35 9.00
N GLY A 258 -6.34 -23.92 7.79
CA GLY A 258 -6.35 -23.15 6.54
C GLY A 258 -4.99 -22.58 6.13
N THR A 259 -5.00 -21.42 5.48
CA THR A 259 -3.83 -20.84 4.78
C THR A 259 -3.10 -19.76 5.57
N GLY A 260 -3.61 -19.36 6.75
CA GLY A 260 -3.08 -18.24 7.51
C GLY A 260 -3.04 -16.91 6.72
N PRO A 261 -2.29 -15.90 7.20
CA PRO A 261 -1.55 -15.90 8.46
C PRO A 261 -2.49 -15.91 9.67
N TRP A 262 -1.96 -16.33 10.83
CA TRP A 262 -2.70 -16.46 12.08
C TRP A 262 -2.16 -15.48 13.13
N PRO A 263 -2.86 -14.36 13.37
CA PRO A 263 -2.56 -13.45 14.48
C PRO A 263 -2.88 -14.15 15.80
N VAL A 264 -1.86 -14.32 16.65
CA VAL A 264 -1.96 -15.01 17.93
C VAL A 264 -2.02 -13.98 19.05
N HIS A 265 -3.05 -14.09 19.88
CA HIS A 265 -3.36 -13.19 20.97
C HIS A 265 -3.45 -13.93 22.30
N THR A 266 -3.11 -13.23 23.37
CA THR A 266 -3.45 -13.64 24.74
C THR A 266 -4.94 -13.37 25.03
N ALA A 267 -5.42 -13.94 26.15
CA ALA A 267 -6.81 -13.76 26.61
C ALA A 267 -7.21 -12.29 26.83
N ASP A 268 -6.26 -11.43 27.19
CA ASP A 268 -6.48 -9.98 27.38
C ASP A 268 -6.57 -9.18 26.07
N GLY A 269 -6.34 -9.80 24.91
CA GLY A 269 -6.38 -9.13 23.60
C GLY A 269 -5.02 -8.75 23.02
N SER A 270 -3.93 -8.85 23.77
CA SER A 270 -2.60 -8.47 23.29
C SER A 270 -2.14 -9.39 22.15
N LEU A 271 -1.73 -8.80 21.02
CA LEU A 271 -1.13 -9.54 19.90
C LEU A 271 0.32 -9.90 20.26
N ILE A 272 0.61 -11.20 20.38
CA ILE A 272 1.91 -11.71 20.82
C ILE A 272 2.75 -12.28 19.69
N ALA A 273 2.13 -12.74 18.60
CA ALA A 273 2.84 -13.25 17.43
C ALA A 273 1.92 -13.29 16.20
N VAL A 274 2.52 -13.50 15.04
CA VAL A 274 1.81 -13.89 13.81
C VAL A 274 2.46 -15.15 13.29
N TYR A 275 1.67 -16.21 13.13
CA TYR A 275 2.12 -17.48 12.58
C TYR A 275 1.73 -17.59 11.11
N GLU A 276 2.51 -18.36 10.36
CA GLU A 276 2.25 -18.69 8.95
C GLU A 276 2.32 -20.22 8.78
N PRO A 277 1.64 -20.79 7.76
CA PRO A 277 1.78 -22.19 7.43
C PRO A 277 3.24 -22.60 7.20
N HIS A 278 3.60 -23.77 7.71
CA HIS A 278 4.91 -24.37 7.54
C HIS A 278 4.81 -25.88 7.46
N ARG A 279 4.69 -26.40 6.24
CA ARG A 279 4.40 -27.82 5.98
C ARG A 279 3.05 -28.19 6.64
N ASP A 280 3.06 -29.17 7.51
CA ASP A 280 1.95 -29.65 8.35
C ASP A 280 1.87 -28.94 9.72
N ARG A 281 2.65 -27.87 9.92
CA ARG A 281 2.76 -27.11 11.18
C ARG A 281 2.58 -25.62 10.96
N ALA A 282 2.58 -24.86 12.05
CA ALA A 282 2.65 -23.41 12.04
C ALA A 282 4.02 -22.95 12.57
N LYS A 283 4.64 -21.99 11.89
CA LYS A 283 5.86 -21.32 12.37
C LYS A 283 5.61 -19.85 12.64
N PRO A 284 6.29 -19.25 13.63
CA PRO A 284 6.20 -17.81 13.84
C PRO A 284 6.84 -17.06 12.68
N ALA A 285 6.05 -16.24 12.00
CA ALA A 285 6.55 -15.25 11.05
C ALA A 285 7.09 -14.02 11.79
N VAL A 286 6.43 -13.66 12.91
CA VAL A 286 6.80 -12.55 13.79
C VAL A 286 6.42 -12.93 15.23
N VAL A 287 7.30 -12.66 16.19
CA VAL A 287 7.03 -12.74 17.65
C VAL A 287 7.16 -11.35 18.23
N LEU A 288 6.13 -10.80 18.85
CA LEU A 288 6.06 -9.41 19.30
C LEU A 288 6.28 -9.22 20.80
N VAL A 289 6.36 -10.31 21.56
CA VAL A 289 6.70 -10.26 22.99
C VAL A 289 8.22 -10.17 23.18
N GLY A 290 8.63 -9.32 24.13
CA GLY A 290 10.01 -8.87 24.34
C GLY A 290 10.06 -7.39 24.62
#